data_AF-A0AAU2NA63-F1
#
_entry.id   AF-A0AAU2NA63-F1
#
_cell.length_a   1.000
_cell.length_b   1.000
_cell.length_c   1.000
_cell.angle_alpha   90.00
_cell.angle_beta   90.00
_cell.angle_gamma   90.00
#
_symmetry.space_group_name_H-M   'P 1'
#
loop_
_entity.id
_entity.type
_entity.pdbx_description
1 polymer ?
#
loop_
_entity_poly.entity_id
_entity_poly.type
_entity_poly.pdbx_seq_one_letter_code
_entity_poly.pdbx_strand_id
1 'polypeptide(L)'
;MEAAAQWLVIAVIVLTAIAYAIKGLGWLVENEPVYLVLGVLAVGAIAYFWYRSGRPATSRVDTGAMVTRARRSEQLLVESRRVLEREADALQNLRFEVRDEVNFEVYRQAHRESRLIADRWYEHKRSAVETRKEISAGLNRLRANKRRLDRMSGGTTRRGRFNQEAQAAQSVIDSLDQALSSLSAEVSRGARSLDAHNRQTGRLRDHIRDHCGPRGRRWFEQLQARKKRVTGTG
;
A
#
# COMPACT_ATOMS: atom_id res chain seq x y z
N MET A 1 -8.74 19.84 -5.36
CA MET A 1 -9.34 20.91 -6.18
C MET A 1 -8.30 21.80 -6.86
N GLU A 2 -7.06 21.90 -6.33
CA GLU A 2 -6.00 22.75 -6.90
C GLU A 2 -5.47 22.31 -8.28
N ALA A 3 -5.43 21.01 -8.57
CA ALA A 3 -4.96 20.50 -9.86
C ALA A 3 -5.89 20.90 -11.03
N ALA A 4 -7.21 20.94 -10.82
CA ALA A 4 -8.17 21.33 -11.84
C ALA A 4 -8.06 22.83 -12.19
N ALA A 5 -7.75 23.67 -11.20
CA ALA A 5 -7.50 25.09 -11.40
C ALA A 5 -6.23 25.34 -12.23
N GLN A 6 -5.16 24.55 -12.02
CA GLN A 6 -3.94 24.64 -12.84
C GLN A 6 -4.18 24.25 -14.31
N TRP A 7 -4.95 23.20 -14.57
CA TRP A 7 -5.29 22.79 -15.94
C TRP A 7 -6.16 23.83 -16.66
N LEU A 8 -7.08 24.49 -15.95
CA LEU A 8 -7.89 25.58 -16.49
C LEU A 8 -7.05 26.82 -16.86
N VAL A 9 -6.09 27.20 -16.02
CA VAL A 9 -5.19 28.34 -16.31
C VAL A 9 -4.32 28.04 -17.54
N ILE A 10 -3.79 26.81 -17.65
CA ILE A 10 -3.01 26.39 -18.81
C ILE A 10 -3.87 26.39 -20.08
N ALA A 11 -5.11 25.87 -20.01
CA ALA A 11 -6.02 25.83 -21.14
C ALA A 11 -6.40 27.24 -21.63
N VAL A 12 -6.64 28.19 -20.71
CA VAL A 12 -6.95 29.58 -21.05
C VAL A 12 -5.76 30.26 -21.74
N ILE A 13 -4.53 30.04 -21.25
CA ILE A 13 -3.30 30.61 -21.85
C ILE A 13 -3.08 30.05 -23.27
N VAL A 14 -3.29 28.74 -23.46
CA VAL A 14 -3.14 28.10 -24.78
C VAL A 14 -4.21 28.59 -25.75
N LEU A 15 -5.47 28.71 -25.31
CA LEU A 15 -6.55 29.21 -26.15
C LEU A 15 -6.40 30.69 -26.51
N THR A 16 -5.89 31.52 -25.60
CA THR A 16 -5.58 32.93 -25.92
C THR A 16 -4.40 33.07 -26.87
N ALA A 17 -3.37 32.22 -26.76
CA ALA A 17 -2.26 32.18 -27.70
C ALA A 17 -2.72 31.75 -29.11
N ILE A 18 -3.61 30.77 -29.20
CA ILE A 18 -4.20 30.32 -30.48
C ILE A 18 -5.11 31.40 -31.08
N ALA A 19 -5.94 32.07 -30.27
CA ALA A 19 -6.79 33.16 -30.74
C ALA A 19 -5.98 34.36 -31.26
N TYR A 20 -4.84 34.67 -30.64
CA TYR A 20 -3.90 35.69 -31.11
C TYR A 20 -3.18 35.27 -32.41
N ALA A 21 -2.81 33.99 -32.53
CA ALA A 21 -2.22 33.45 -33.75
C ALA A 21 -3.19 33.52 -34.93
N ILE A 22 -4.48 33.24 -34.72
CA ILE A 22 -5.52 33.28 -35.76
C ILE A 22 -5.85 34.72 -36.19
N LYS A 23 -5.91 35.69 -35.25
CA LYS A 23 -6.08 37.12 -35.59
C LYS A 23 -4.85 37.74 -36.26
N GLY A 24 -3.66 37.17 -36.07
CA GLY A 24 -2.41 37.63 -36.68
C GLY A 24 -2.21 37.25 -38.15
N LEU A 25 -3.05 36.36 -38.73
CA LEU A 25 -2.88 35.88 -40.11
C LEU A 25 -2.96 36.98 -41.19
N GLY A 26 -3.56 38.13 -40.91
CA GLY A 26 -3.58 39.28 -41.82
C GLY A 26 -2.35 40.20 -41.73
N TRP A 27 -1.50 40.02 -40.71
CA TRP A 27 -0.30 40.82 -40.42
C TRP A 27 0.98 39.98 -40.55
N LEU A 28 0.91 38.85 -41.27
CA LEU A 28 1.88 37.75 -41.23
C LEU A 28 2.93 37.79 -42.35
N VAL A 29 3.00 38.88 -43.14
CA VAL A 29 3.95 39.01 -44.25
C VAL A 29 5.14 39.94 -43.92
N GLU A 30 5.06 40.78 -42.88
CA GLU A 30 6.09 41.82 -42.63
C GLU A 30 7.10 41.51 -41.52
N ASN A 31 6.88 40.52 -40.65
CA ASN A 31 7.69 40.35 -39.42
C ASN A 31 8.19 38.91 -39.14
N GLU A 32 8.68 38.21 -40.18
CA GLU A 32 9.31 36.88 -40.06
C GLU A 32 10.38 36.72 -38.95
N PRO A 33 11.32 37.66 -38.71
CA PRO A 33 12.43 37.40 -37.80
C PRO A 33 12.01 37.32 -36.32
N VAL A 34 10.92 38.01 -35.94
CA VAL A 34 10.46 38.04 -34.54
C VAL A 34 9.88 36.69 -34.11
N TYR A 35 9.20 35.99 -35.02
CA TYR A 35 8.60 34.69 -34.73
C TYR A 35 9.63 33.56 -34.67
N LEU A 36 10.71 33.64 -35.45
CA LEU A 36 11.84 32.70 -35.33
C LEU A 36 12.52 32.80 -33.96
N VAL A 37 12.73 34.02 -33.45
CA VAL A 37 13.30 34.23 -32.12
C VAL A 37 12.37 33.70 -31.02
N LEU A 38 11.06 33.98 -31.12
CA LEU A 38 10.07 33.46 -30.17
C LEU A 38 9.96 31.93 -30.22
N GLY A 39 10.05 31.32 -31.40
CA GLY A 39 10.07 29.87 -31.57
C GLY A 39 11.27 29.21 -30.90
N VAL A 40 12.47 29.77 -31.09
CA VAL A 40 13.69 29.28 -30.43
C VAL A 40 13.60 29.43 -28.90
N LEU A 41 13.07 30.54 -28.41
CA LEU A 41 12.85 30.75 -26.97
C LEU A 41 11.83 29.78 -26.39
N ALA A 42 10.73 29.49 -27.10
CA ALA A 42 9.73 28.52 -26.68
C ALA A 42 10.30 27.10 -26.62
N VAL A 43 11.05 26.67 -27.64
CA VAL A 43 11.73 25.37 -27.64
C VAL A 43 12.77 25.30 -26.53
N GLY A 44 13.55 26.37 -26.31
CA GLY A 44 14.50 26.46 -25.20
C GLY A 44 13.83 26.39 -23.82
N ALA A 45 12.69 27.06 -23.65
CA ALA A 45 11.91 27.02 -22.41
C ALA A 45 11.29 25.64 -22.17
N ILE A 46 10.81 24.97 -23.21
CA ILE A 46 10.31 23.59 -23.14
C ILE A 46 11.46 22.65 -22.80
N ALA A 47 12.59 22.72 -23.50
CA ALA A 47 13.76 21.89 -23.22
C ALA A 47 14.29 22.12 -21.79
N TYR A 48 14.31 23.37 -21.31
CA TYR A 48 14.67 23.71 -19.94
C TYR A 48 13.64 23.20 -18.92
N PHE A 49 12.35 23.28 -19.24
CA PHE A 49 11.28 22.74 -18.39
C PHE A 49 11.39 21.22 -18.30
N TRP A 50 11.60 20.50 -19.41
CA TRP A 50 11.85 19.04 -19.43
C TRP A 50 13.14 18.67 -18.70
N TYR A 51 14.20 19.46 -18.86
CA TYR A 51 15.45 19.29 -18.11
C TYR A 51 15.25 19.47 -16.60
N ARG A 52 14.41 20.43 -16.20
CA ARG A 52 14.11 20.73 -14.79
C ARG A 52 13.11 19.76 -14.17
N SER A 53 12.11 19.31 -14.93
CA SER A 53 11.11 18.33 -14.48
C SER A 53 11.62 16.88 -14.53
N GLY A 54 12.62 16.60 -15.36
CA GLY A 54 13.40 15.35 -15.34
C GLY A 54 14.41 15.26 -14.20
N ARG A 55 14.73 16.38 -13.52
CA ARG A 55 15.49 16.34 -12.26
C ARG A 55 14.51 16.01 -11.13
N PRO A 56 14.64 14.85 -10.46
CA PRO A 56 13.87 14.62 -9.25
C PRO A 56 14.20 15.75 -8.29
N ALA A 57 13.19 16.52 -7.87
CA ALA A 57 13.33 17.43 -6.75
C ALA A 57 14.05 16.65 -5.66
N THR A 58 15.23 17.11 -5.25
CA THR A 58 15.98 16.51 -4.15
C THR A 58 15.22 16.81 -2.87
N SER A 59 14.04 16.19 -2.70
CA SER A 59 13.37 16.10 -1.41
C SER A 59 14.37 15.35 -0.54
N ARG A 60 14.94 16.05 0.43
CA ARG A 60 15.72 15.44 1.50
C ARG A 60 14.83 14.33 2.05
N VAL A 61 15.20 13.08 1.83
CA VAL A 61 14.48 11.94 2.38
C VAL A 61 14.67 12.06 3.89
N ASP A 62 13.60 12.36 4.63
CA ASP A 62 13.64 12.41 6.08
C ASP A 62 13.74 10.99 6.63
N THR A 63 14.97 10.50 6.71
CA THR A 63 15.30 9.14 7.14
C THR A 63 14.84 8.87 8.56
N GLY A 64 14.84 9.88 9.44
CA GLY A 64 14.38 9.78 10.81
C GLY A 64 12.88 9.53 10.89
N ALA A 65 12.09 10.29 10.14
CA ALA A 65 10.64 10.09 10.05
C ALA A 65 10.28 8.70 9.47
N MET A 66 11.03 8.21 8.49
CA MET A 66 10.78 6.90 7.88
C MET A 66 11.04 5.74 8.85
N VAL A 67 12.17 5.75 9.58
CA VAL A 67 12.49 4.72 10.58
C VAL A 67 11.48 4.76 11.72
N THR A 68 11.10 5.95 12.17
CA THR A 68 10.11 6.11 13.26
C THR A 68 8.75 5.57 12.85
N ARG A 69 8.29 5.89 11.63
CA ARG A 69 7.03 5.37 11.08
C ARG A 69 7.08 3.85 10.93
N ALA A 70 8.15 3.30 10.38
CA ALA A 70 8.34 1.85 10.24
C ALA A 70 8.23 1.13 11.60
N ARG A 71 8.97 1.60 12.61
CA ARG A 71 8.93 1.04 13.97
C ARG A 71 7.53 1.12 14.59
N ARG A 72 6.84 2.24 14.43
CA ARG A 72 5.49 2.42 14.96
C ARG A 72 4.50 1.45 14.29
N SER A 73 4.59 1.29 12.98
CA SER A 73 3.77 0.32 12.24
C SER A 73 4.06 -1.12 12.67
N GLU A 74 5.33 -1.48 12.88
CA GLU A 74 5.70 -2.80 13.43
C GLU A 74 5.13 -3.02 14.83
N GLN A 75 5.21 -2.03 15.72
CA GLN A 75 4.62 -2.13 17.07
C GLN A 75 3.12 -2.37 17.02
N LEU A 76 2.40 -1.61 16.18
CA LEU A 76 0.96 -1.79 15.98
C LEU A 76 0.62 -3.19 15.46
N LEU A 77 1.42 -3.73 14.53
CA LEU A 77 1.24 -5.09 14.02
C LEU A 77 1.53 -6.15 15.11
N VAL A 78 2.54 -5.94 15.94
CA VAL A 78 2.84 -6.87 17.05
C VAL A 78 1.70 -6.86 18.08
N GLU A 79 1.16 -5.68 18.39
CA GLU A 79 0.05 -5.53 19.32
C GLU A 79 -1.23 -6.16 18.77
N SER A 80 -1.60 -5.88 17.50
CA SER A 80 -2.75 -6.50 16.86
C SER A 80 -2.62 -8.02 16.81
N ARG A 81 -1.43 -8.53 16.49
CA ARG A 81 -1.15 -9.98 16.53
C ARG A 81 -1.43 -10.58 17.89
N ARG A 82 -0.93 -9.98 18.98
CA ARG A 82 -1.15 -10.48 20.35
C ARG A 82 -2.62 -10.49 20.76
N VAL A 83 -3.43 -9.57 20.25
CA VAL A 83 -4.89 -9.60 20.47
C VAL A 83 -5.50 -10.77 19.70
N LEU A 84 -5.15 -10.93 18.43
CA LEU A 84 -5.70 -12.01 17.59
C LEU A 84 -5.30 -13.41 18.06
N GLU A 85 -4.07 -13.59 18.53
CA GLU A 85 -3.61 -14.86 19.11
C GLU A 85 -4.42 -15.22 20.36
N ARG A 86 -4.66 -14.25 21.26
CA ARG A 86 -5.50 -14.48 22.45
C ARG A 86 -6.95 -14.83 22.11
N GLU A 87 -7.53 -14.17 21.12
CA GLU A 87 -8.89 -14.47 20.64
C GLU A 87 -8.96 -15.86 19.97
N ALA A 88 -7.91 -16.24 19.24
CA ALA A 88 -7.81 -17.54 18.58
C ALA A 88 -7.68 -18.70 19.59
N ASP A 89 -6.90 -18.52 20.66
CA ASP A 89 -6.72 -19.52 21.71
C ASP A 89 -8.07 -19.87 22.39
N ALA A 90 -8.96 -18.90 22.55
CA ALA A 90 -10.29 -19.12 23.12
C ALA A 90 -11.15 -20.08 22.27
N LEU A 91 -10.95 -20.10 20.94
CA LEU A 91 -11.67 -20.97 20.00
C LEU A 91 -10.99 -22.32 19.74
N GLN A 92 -9.71 -22.47 20.10
CA GLN A 92 -8.94 -23.68 19.81
C GLN A 92 -9.37 -24.89 20.66
N ASN A 93 -10.09 -24.64 21.76
CA ASN A 93 -10.56 -25.66 22.70
C ASN A 93 -11.92 -26.28 22.34
N LEU A 94 -12.51 -25.91 21.20
CA LEU A 94 -13.80 -26.48 20.79
C LEU A 94 -13.63 -27.96 20.39
N ARG A 95 -14.06 -28.88 21.24
CA ARG A 95 -14.15 -30.31 20.94
C ARG A 95 -15.56 -30.63 20.48
N PHE A 96 -15.69 -31.40 19.39
CA PHE A 96 -16.99 -31.93 18.98
C PHE A 96 -17.44 -32.99 19.99
N GLU A 97 -18.67 -32.85 20.50
CA GLU A 97 -19.21 -33.66 21.59
C GLU A 97 -20.23 -34.69 21.09
N VAL A 98 -20.49 -35.71 21.91
CA VAL A 98 -21.38 -36.85 21.58
C VAL A 98 -22.86 -36.44 21.43
N ARG A 99 -23.25 -35.19 21.77
CA ARG A 99 -24.63 -34.65 21.66
C ARG A 99 -24.71 -33.43 20.75
N ASP A 100 -24.21 -33.58 19.53
CA ASP A 100 -24.09 -32.49 18.55
C ASP A 100 -25.41 -31.75 18.25
N GLU A 101 -26.55 -32.44 18.23
CA GLU A 101 -27.86 -31.82 17.98
C GLU A 101 -28.28 -30.80 19.06
N VAL A 102 -27.90 -31.05 20.31
CA VAL A 102 -28.18 -30.14 21.45
C VAL A 102 -27.22 -28.94 21.41
N ASN A 103 -26.01 -29.16 20.90
CA ASN A 103 -24.94 -28.17 20.85
C ASN A 103 -24.96 -27.29 19.58
N PHE A 104 -26.02 -27.35 18.77
CA PHE A 104 -26.15 -26.57 17.53
C PHE A 104 -25.83 -25.08 17.71
N GLU A 105 -26.38 -24.41 18.73
CA GLU A 105 -26.15 -22.98 18.92
C GLU A 105 -24.70 -22.69 19.34
N VAL A 106 -24.05 -23.58 20.10
CA VAL A 106 -22.64 -23.48 20.48
C VAL A 106 -21.76 -23.52 19.23
N TYR A 107 -21.96 -24.51 18.36
CA TYR A 107 -21.19 -24.60 17.11
C TYR A 107 -21.47 -23.46 16.15
N ARG A 108 -22.73 -22.99 16.07
CA ARG A 108 -23.10 -21.83 15.26
C ARG A 108 -22.41 -20.56 15.75
N GLN A 109 -22.33 -20.36 17.06
CA GLN A 109 -21.59 -19.25 17.66
C GLN A 109 -20.10 -19.38 17.35
N ALA A 110 -19.50 -20.55 17.57
CA ALA A 110 -18.10 -20.79 17.25
C ALA A 110 -17.79 -20.59 15.75
N HIS A 111 -18.69 -20.97 14.84
CA HIS A 111 -18.56 -20.70 13.40
C HIS A 111 -18.52 -19.20 13.11
N ARG A 112 -19.40 -18.42 13.76
CA ARG A 112 -19.42 -16.96 13.61
C ARG A 112 -18.12 -16.33 14.13
N GLU A 113 -17.68 -16.74 15.30
CA GLU A 113 -16.46 -16.21 15.92
C GLU A 113 -15.21 -16.58 15.11
N SER A 114 -15.09 -17.84 14.68
CA SER A 114 -13.99 -18.30 13.81
C SER A 114 -13.92 -17.50 12.51
N ARG A 115 -15.07 -17.19 11.89
CA ARG A 115 -15.13 -16.32 10.71
C ARG A 115 -14.67 -14.90 11.01
N LEU A 116 -15.12 -14.29 12.12
CA LEU A 116 -14.72 -12.92 12.48
C LEU A 116 -13.21 -12.82 12.72
N ILE A 117 -12.62 -13.84 13.36
CA ILE A 117 -11.17 -13.91 13.56
C ILE A 117 -10.44 -14.06 12.21
N ALA A 118 -10.95 -14.88 11.30
CA ALA A 118 -10.39 -14.99 9.95
C ALA A 118 -10.42 -13.63 9.22
N ASP A 119 -11.53 -12.90 9.28
CA ASP A 119 -11.67 -11.57 8.67
C ASP A 119 -10.61 -10.59 9.25
N ARG A 120 -10.40 -10.60 10.57
CA ARG A 120 -9.36 -9.75 11.20
C ARG A 120 -7.94 -10.18 10.87
N TRP A 121 -7.65 -11.48 10.74
CA TRP A 121 -6.35 -11.96 10.27
C TRP A 121 -6.08 -11.55 8.82
N TYR A 122 -7.12 -11.51 7.99
CA TYR A 122 -7.02 -10.97 6.63
C TYR A 122 -6.65 -9.48 6.64
N GLU A 123 -7.31 -8.68 7.48
CA GLU A 123 -6.98 -7.26 7.67
C GLU A 123 -5.55 -7.06 8.20
N HIS A 124 -5.13 -7.81 9.22
CA HIS A 124 -3.76 -7.79 9.76
C HIS A 124 -2.72 -8.07 8.67
N LYS A 125 -2.92 -9.15 7.90
CA LYS A 125 -2.06 -9.51 6.78
C LYS A 125 -2.01 -8.39 5.73
N ARG A 126 -3.16 -7.80 5.40
CA ARG A 126 -3.25 -6.69 4.43
C ARG A 126 -2.45 -5.48 4.91
N SER A 127 -2.62 -5.06 6.15
CA SER A 127 -1.87 -3.95 6.76
C SER A 127 -0.37 -4.18 6.76
N ALA A 128 0.08 -5.42 7.03
CA ALA A 128 1.49 -5.79 6.94
C ALA A 128 2.03 -5.71 5.50
N VAL A 129 1.25 -6.14 4.50
CA VAL A 129 1.61 -6.01 3.08
C VAL A 129 1.71 -4.55 2.65
N GLU A 130 0.75 -3.71 3.05
CA GLU A 130 0.73 -2.28 2.74
C GLU A 130 1.92 -1.55 3.37
N THR A 131 2.20 -1.79 4.66
CA THR A 131 3.37 -1.23 5.35
C THR A 131 4.67 -1.65 4.68
N ARG A 132 4.78 -2.91 4.26
CA ARG A 132 5.96 -3.42 3.53
C ARG A 132 6.17 -2.69 2.20
N LYS A 133 5.09 -2.41 1.45
CA LYS A 133 5.15 -1.66 0.19
C LYS A 133 5.66 -0.23 0.42
N GLU A 134 5.16 0.43 1.46
CA GLU A 134 5.57 1.80 1.81
C GLU A 134 7.07 1.87 2.18
N ILE A 135 7.54 0.95 3.04
CA ILE A 135 8.96 0.90 3.43
C ILE A 135 9.84 0.58 2.22
N SER A 136 9.45 -0.38 1.38
CA SER A 136 10.21 -0.75 0.19
C SER A 136 10.35 0.41 -0.81
N ALA A 137 9.28 1.18 -1.03
CA ALA A 137 9.33 2.37 -1.86
C ALA A 137 10.30 3.43 -1.31
N GLY A 138 10.32 3.60 0.01
CA GLY A 138 11.27 4.46 0.71
C GLY A 138 12.72 4.03 0.59
N LEU A 139 12.95 2.74 0.77
CA LEU A 139 14.27 2.13 0.72
C LEU A 139 14.93 2.29 -0.65
N ASN A 140 14.17 2.17 -1.73
CA ASN A 140 14.70 2.38 -3.08
C ASN A 140 15.20 3.82 -3.29
N ARG A 141 14.47 4.82 -2.76
CA ARG A 141 14.90 6.23 -2.79
C ARG A 141 16.17 6.43 -1.96
N LEU A 142 16.25 5.79 -0.80
CA LEU A 142 17.40 5.87 0.10
C LEU A 142 18.66 5.24 -0.51
N ARG A 143 18.53 4.07 -1.15
CA ARG A 143 19.62 3.40 -1.88
C ARG A 143 20.13 4.28 -3.03
N ALA A 144 19.23 4.91 -3.78
CA ALA A 144 19.63 5.87 -4.83
C ALA A 144 20.37 7.09 -4.26
N ASN A 145 19.91 7.63 -3.13
CA ASN A 145 20.58 8.72 -2.43
C ASN A 145 21.99 8.33 -1.95
N LYS A 146 22.14 7.15 -1.34
CA LYS A 146 23.45 6.63 -0.91
C LYS A 146 24.42 6.51 -2.10
N ARG A 147 24.00 5.89 -3.20
CA ARG A 147 24.83 5.77 -4.42
C ARG A 147 25.24 7.14 -4.99
N ARG A 148 24.46 8.20 -4.76
CA ARG A 148 24.83 9.57 -5.13
C ARG A 148 25.91 10.11 -4.20
N LEU A 149 25.76 9.91 -2.89
CA LEU A 149 26.73 10.34 -1.87
C LEU A 149 28.08 9.62 -2.04
N ASP A 150 28.07 8.31 -2.30
CA ASP A 150 29.28 7.51 -2.55
C ASP A 150 30.07 8.05 -3.77
N ARG A 151 29.38 8.46 -4.84
CA ARG A 151 30.01 9.08 -6.02
C ARG A 151 30.62 10.44 -5.71
N MET A 152 29.95 11.26 -4.88
CA MET A 152 30.42 12.60 -4.52
C MET A 152 31.62 12.58 -3.55
N SER A 153 31.75 11.50 -2.77
CA SER A 153 32.88 11.26 -1.87
C SER A 153 34.22 11.14 -2.62
N GLY A 154 34.23 10.55 -3.83
CA GLY A 154 35.46 10.29 -4.58
C GLY A 154 36.15 11.51 -5.19
N GLY A 155 35.45 12.65 -5.36
CA GLY A 155 35.92 13.77 -6.18
C GLY A 155 35.90 15.16 -5.53
N THR A 156 35.70 15.28 -4.20
CA THR A 156 35.53 16.60 -3.57
C THR A 156 36.34 16.77 -2.27
N THR A 157 36.74 18.02 -1.96
CA THR A 157 37.35 18.42 -0.68
C THR A 157 36.44 18.22 0.54
N ARG A 158 35.14 17.95 0.32
CA ARG A 158 34.14 17.63 1.36
C ARG A 158 33.95 16.12 1.59
N ARG A 159 34.90 15.29 1.14
CA ARG A 159 34.88 13.82 1.23
C ARG A 159 34.46 13.29 2.60
N GLY A 160 34.99 13.85 3.70
CA GLY A 160 34.66 13.43 5.06
C GLY A 160 33.17 13.57 5.41
N ARG A 161 32.54 14.68 5.01
CA ARG A 161 31.10 14.92 5.23
C ARG A 161 30.24 13.98 4.41
N PHE A 162 30.56 13.76 3.14
CA PHE A 162 29.79 12.84 2.29
C PHE A 162 29.94 11.38 2.74
N ASN A 163 31.10 10.98 3.24
CA ASN A 163 31.29 9.66 3.85
C ASN A 163 30.41 9.48 5.10
N GLN A 164 30.35 10.48 5.99
CA GLN A 164 29.48 10.44 7.17
C GLN A 164 27.99 10.36 6.77
N GLU A 165 27.55 11.16 5.79
CA GLU A 165 26.17 11.12 5.29
C GLU A 165 25.85 9.77 4.62
N ALA A 166 26.80 9.16 3.90
CA ALA A 166 26.64 7.84 3.28
C ALA A 166 26.58 6.71 4.31
N GLN A 167 27.39 6.77 5.37
CA GLN A 167 27.35 5.82 6.49
C GLN A 167 26.02 5.92 7.25
N ALA A 168 25.54 7.14 7.52
CA ALA A 168 24.22 7.36 8.12
C ALA A 168 23.07 6.85 7.23
N ALA A 169 23.18 7.01 5.91
CA ALA A 169 22.21 6.42 4.99
C ALA A 169 22.27 4.88 5.01
N GLN A 170 23.46 4.28 5.13
CA GLN A 170 23.62 2.83 5.20
C GLN A 170 22.98 2.25 6.47
N SER A 171 23.20 2.84 7.65
CA SER A 171 22.60 2.33 8.89
C SER A 171 21.07 2.35 8.86
N VAL A 172 20.49 3.36 8.19
CA VAL A 172 19.05 3.43 7.94
C VAL A 172 18.59 2.36 6.95
N ILE A 173 19.34 2.12 5.87
CA ILE A 173 19.06 1.04 4.92
C ILE A 173 19.01 -0.30 5.65
N ASP A 174 20.02 -0.60 6.48
CA ASP A 174 20.10 -1.86 7.23
C ASP A 174 18.91 -2.02 8.19
N SER A 175 18.55 -0.94 8.89
CA SER A 175 17.39 -0.91 9.79
C SER A 175 16.07 -1.18 9.05
N LEU A 176 15.90 -0.61 7.85
CA LEU A 176 14.70 -0.82 7.04
C LEU A 176 14.67 -2.21 6.40
N ASP A 177 15.81 -2.76 6.00
CA ASP A 177 15.92 -4.14 5.49
C ASP A 177 15.56 -5.17 6.58
N GLN A 178 15.97 -4.92 7.84
CA GLN A 178 15.53 -5.71 8.98
C GLN A 178 14.01 -5.63 9.20
N ALA A 179 13.44 -4.43 9.14
CA ALA A 179 11.99 -4.22 9.26
C ALA A 179 11.21 -4.91 8.12
N LEU A 180 11.72 -4.88 6.89
CA LEU A 180 11.11 -5.60 5.76
C LEU A 180 11.11 -7.12 5.97
N SER A 181 12.18 -7.66 6.55
CA SER A 181 12.28 -9.09 6.88
C SER A 181 11.27 -9.48 7.96
N SER A 182 11.16 -8.66 9.02
CA SER A 182 10.16 -8.78 10.08
C SER A 182 8.72 -8.74 9.52
N LEU A 183 8.41 -7.78 8.66
CA LEU A 183 7.10 -7.68 8.00
C LEU A 183 6.80 -8.87 7.09
N SER A 184 7.80 -9.42 6.40
CA SER A 184 7.62 -10.62 5.58
C SER A 184 7.23 -11.84 6.43
N ALA A 185 7.84 -11.97 7.61
CA ALA A 185 7.47 -13.00 8.58
C ALA A 185 6.04 -12.79 9.12
N GLU A 186 5.64 -11.54 9.39
CA GLU A 186 4.27 -11.21 9.81
C GLU A 186 3.22 -11.50 8.73
N VAL A 187 3.50 -11.16 7.46
CA VAL A 187 2.62 -11.54 6.34
C VAL A 187 2.46 -13.05 6.24
N SER A 188 3.56 -13.80 6.39
CA SER A 188 3.56 -15.26 6.34
C SER A 188 2.79 -15.87 7.51
N ARG A 189 2.91 -15.31 8.73
CA ARG A 189 2.09 -15.68 9.89
C ARG A 189 0.62 -15.41 9.62
N GLY A 190 0.27 -14.20 9.23
CA GLY A 190 -1.12 -13.82 8.94
C GLY A 190 -1.76 -14.70 7.87
N ALA A 191 -1.01 -15.09 6.83
CA ALA A 191 -1.48 -16.04 5.82
C ALA A 191 -1.77 -17.43 6.40
N ARG A 192 -0.87 -17.98 7.23
CA ARG A 192 -1.07 -19.28 7.88
C ARG A 192 -2.25 -19.26 8.86
N SER A 193 -2.36 -18.24 9.69
CA SER A 193 -3.47 -18.10 10.64
C SER A 193 -4.82 -17.94 9.93
N LEU A 194 -4.86 -17.11 8.87
CA LEU A 194 -6.05 -16.95 8.03
C LEU A 194 -6.49 -18.29 7.42
N ASP A 195 -5.56 -19.05 6.84
CA ASP A 195 -5.86 -20.36 6.26
C ASP A 195 -6.35 -21.36 7.33
N ALA A 196 -5.71 -21.40 8.50
CA ALA A 196 -6.13 -22.23 9.62
C ALA A 196 -7.57 -21.93 10.07
N HIS A 197 -7.92 -20.65 10.27
CA HIS A 197 -9.26 -20.25 10.69
C HIS A 197 -10.31 -20.43 9.58
N ASN A 198 -9.95 -20.25 8.30
CA ASN A 198 -10.84 -20.57 7.19
C ASN A 198 -11.16 -22.07 7.14
N ARG A 199 -10.16 -22.94 7.33
CA ARG A 199 -10.37 -24.38 7.43
C ARG A 199 -11.23 -24.75 8.64
N GLN A 200 -10.99 -24.14 9.79
CA GLN A 200 -11.80 -24.35 11.01
C GLN A 200 -13.26 -23.92 10.79
N THR A 201 -13.48 -22.75 10.21
CA THR A 201 -14.81 -22.24 9.84
C THR A 201 -15.51 -23.22 8.88
N GLY A 202 -14.80 -23.72 7.88
CA GLY A 202 -15.31 -24.75 6.96
C GLY A 202 -15.69 -26.04 7.67
N ARG A 203 -14.82 -26.55 8.56
CA ARG A 203 -15.10 -27.75 9.38
C ARG A 203 -16.33 -27.56 10.26
N LEU A 204 -16.46 -26.41 10.93
CA LEU A 204 -17.64 -26.10 11.75
C LEU A 204 -18.92 -26.06 10.92
N ARG A 205 -18.86 -25.43 9.75
CA ARG A 205 -20.00 -25.38 8.82
C ARG A 205 -20.44 -26.79 8.42
N ASP A 206 -19.50 -27.63 8.02
CA ASP A 206 -19.78 -28.98 7.54
C ASP A 206 -20.25 -29.87 8.71
N HIS A 207 -19.64 -29.75 9.90
CA HIS A 207 -20.07 -30.44 11.12
C HIS A 207 -21.50 -30.09 11.50
N ILE A 208 -21.85 -28.80 11.50
CA ILE A 208 -23.22 -28.34 11.80
C ILE A 208 -24.21 -28.92 10.80
N ARG A 209 -23.88 -28.94 9.50
CA ARG A 209 -24.75 -29.50 8.45
C ARG A 209 -25.02 -30.99 8.69
N ASP A 210 -23.96 -31.74 9.01
CA ASP A 210 -24.00 -33.20 9.00
C ASP A 210 -24.46 -33.80 10.34
N HIS A 211 -24.18 -33.14 11.47
CA HIS A 211 -24.37 -33.71 12.82
C HIS A 211 -25.40 -32.97 13.70
N CYS A 212 -25.87 -31.77 13.33
CA CYS A 212 -26.88 -31.02 14.11
C CYS A 212 -28.33 -31.21 13.62
N GLY A 213 -28.61 -32.33 12.95
CA GLY A 213 -29.96 -32.70 12.51
C GLY A 213 -30.64 -31.68 11.58
N PRO A 214 -31.99 -31.60 11.58
CA PRO A 214 -32.74 -30.70 10.70
C PRO A 214 -32.50 -29.21 10.93
N ARG A 215 -32.05 -28.80 12.13
CA ARG A 215 -31.69 -27.39 12.42
C ARG A 215 -30.39 -27.02 11.70
N GLY A 216 -29.39 -27.89 11.77
CA GLY A 216 -28.12 -27.72 11.08
C GLY A 216 -28.25 -27.59 9.56
N ARG A 217 -29.01 -28.49 8.94
CA ARG A 217 -29.27 -28.45 7.48
C ARG A 217 -29.95 -27.16 7.03
N ARG A 218 -31.03 -26.75 7.70
CA ARG A 218 -31.74 -25.49 7.40
C ARG A 218 -30.84 -24.28 7.54
N TRP A 219 -30.00 -24.25 8.58
CA TRP A 219 -29.02 -23.18 8.76
C TRP A 219 -27.99 -23.13 7.62
N PHE A 220 -27.48 -24.29 7.20
CA PHE A 220 -26.52 -24.38 6.08
C PHE A 220 -27.13 -23.88 4.76
N GLU A 221 -28.37 -24.26 4.45
CA GLU A 221 -29.09 -23.79 3.27
C GLU A 221 -29.26 -22.27 3.28
N GLN A 222 -29.66 -21.69 4.42
CA GLN A 222 -29.75 -20.23 4.59
C GLN A 222 -28.39 -19.54 4.41
N LEU A 223 -27.32 -20.14 4.94
CA LEU A 223 -25.96 -19.62 4.79
C LEU A 223 -25.54 -19.58 3.31
N GLN A 224 -25.82 -20.65 2.56
CA GLN A 224 -25.50 -20.72 1.13
C GLN A 224 -26.35 -19.76 0.30
N ALA A 225 -27.64 -19.63 0.62
CA ALA A 225 -28.51 -18.65 -0.03
C ALA A 225 -28.01 -17.22 0.14
N ARG A 226 -27.55 -16.85 1.36
CA ARG A 226 -26.90 -15.56 1.61
C ARG A 226 -25.63 -15.38 0.79
N LYS A 227 -24.79 -16.42 0.70
CA LYS A 227 -23.56 -16.37 -0.09
C LYS A 227 -23.85 -16.10 -1.58
N LYS A 228 -24.84 -16.80 -2.16
CA LYS A 228 -25.25 -16.59 -3.56
C LYS A 228 -25.75 -15.17 -3.84
N ARG A 229 -26.53 -14.58 -2.92
CA ARG A 229 -27.00 -13.19 -3.03
C ARG A 229 -25.86 -12.19 -3.04
N VAL A 230 -24.81 -12.43 -2.25
CA VAL A 230 -23.63 -11.55 -2.18
C VAL A 230 -22.74 -11.70 -3.42
N THR A 231 -22.67 -12.88 -4.04
CA THR A 231 -21.83 -13.13 -5.22
C THR A 231 -22.51 -12.87 -6.56
N GLY A 232 -23.78 -12.45 -6.60
CA GLY A 232 -24.48 -12.06 -7.82
C GLY A 232 -24.71 -13.19 -8.83
N THR A 233 -24.51 -14.45 -8.44
CA THR A 233 -24.80 -15.64 -9.25
C THR A 233 -26.13 -16.22 -8.81
N GLY A 234 -27.20 -15.65 -9.36
CA GLY A 234 -28.57 -16.18 -9.35
C GLY A 234 -28.79 -17.00 -10.60
#